data_AF-A0A381ZJU9-F1
#
_entry.id   AF-A0A381ZJU9-F1
#
_cell.length_a   1.000
_cell.length_b   1.000
_cell.length_c   1.000
_cell.angle_alpha   90.00
_cell.angle_beta   90.00
_cell.angle_gamma   90.00
#
_symmetry.space_group_name_H-M   'P 1'
#
loop_
_entity.id
_entity.type
_entity.pdbx_description
1 polymer ?
#
loop_
_entity_poly.entity_id
_entity_poly.type
_entity_poly.pdbx_seq_one_letter_code
_entity_poly.pdbx_strand_id
1 'polypeptide(L)'
;MASAKNTSQKVGLALGVFLFLAVSFMDLDPGNPVVTRMAAVAILMATWWITEAIPLFATALLPLVLFPLLGIEQSSVTAPIYFNDTIVLFLGGFMIALTMEKWNLHRRIAITIIRRIGGGPSRIVLGFMIASAFLSMWISNTATAIMMVPIGLAIILQMEGEFGVEDTRRFSVG
;
A
#
# COMPACT_ATOMS: atom_id res chain seq x y z
N MET A 1 11.16 13.41 16.94
CA MET A 1 10.48 14.58 16.33
C MET A 1 9.02 14.17 16.12
N ALA A 2 8.12 14.52 17.04
CA ALA A 2 6.72 14.11 16.97
C ALA A 2 6.06 14.87 15.82
N SER A 3 5.75 14.17 14.72
CA SER A 3 5.00 14.75 13.60
C SER A 3 3.66 15.26 14.14
N ALA A 4 3.42 16.57 14.03
CA ALA A 4 2.18 17.18 14.48
C ALA A 4 1.02 16.56 13.69
N LYS A 5 0.15 15.80 14.38
CA LYS A 5 -0.99 15.12 13.74
C LYS A 5 -1.82 16.13 12.94
N ASN A 6 -2.09 15.79 11.68
CA ASN A 6 -2.86 16.62 10.77
C ASN A 6 -4.30 16.77 11.29
N THR A 7 -5.01 17.85 10.95
CA THR A 7 -6.36 18.12 11.47
C THR A 7 -7.32 16.96 11.21
N SER A 8 -7.24 16.34 10.02
CA SER A 8 -8.01 15.15 9.65
C SER A 8 -7.75 13.94 10.55
N GLN A 9 -6.51 13.73 11.01
CA GLN A 9 -6.16 12.61 11.90
C GLN A 9 -6.72 12.81 13.32
N LYS A 10 -6.72 14.06 13.81
CA LYS A 10 -7.31 14.40 15.12
C LYS A 10 -8.83 14.22 15.09
N VAL A 11 -9.47 14.73 14.03
CA VAL A 11 -10.92 14.56 13.81
C VAL A 11 -11.25 13.09 13.68
N GLY A 12 -10.51 12.32 12.89
CA GLY A 12 -10.72 10.89 12.71
C GLY A 12 -10.59 10.08 14.00
N LEU A 13 -9.65 10.45 14.87
CA LEU A 13 -9.48 9.79 16.17
C LEU A 13 -10.71 10.01 17.06
N ALA A 14 -11.13 11.26 17.22
CA ALA A 14 -12.31 11.60 18.03
C ALA A 14 -13.60 11.03 17.43
N LEU A 15 -13.76 11.13 16.11
CA LEU A 15 -14.92 10.63 15.38
C LEU A 15 -15.04 9.11 15.50
N GLY A 16 -13.94 8.37 15.37
CA GLY A 16 -13.96 6.92 15.52
C GLY A 16 -14.43 6.48 16.90
N VAL A 17 -13.92 7.11 17.97
CA VAL A 17 -14.35 6.82 19.35
C VAL A 17 -15.82 7.20 19.55
N PHE A 18 -16.25 8.36 19.03
CA PHE A 18 -17.64 8.78 19.09
C PHE A 18 -18.58 7.78 18.41
N LEU A 19 -18.26 7.36 17.18
CA LEU A 19 -19.05 6.38 16.43
C LEU A 19 -19.04 5.00 17.09
N PHE A 20 -17.91 4.56 17.64
CA PHE A 20 -17.82 3.33 18.42
C PHE A 20 -18.79 3.33 19.60
N LEU A 21 -18.79 4.42 20.37
CA LEU A 21 -19.70 4.58 21.50
C LEU A 21 -21.16 4.65 21.04
N ALA A 22 -21.46 5.46 20.03
CA ALA A 22 -22.81 5.59 19.48
C ALA A 22 -23.39 4.23 19.06
N VAL A 23 -22.62 3.44 18.29
CA VAL A 23 -23.05 2.11 17.83
C VAL A 23 -23.14 1.12 18.99
N SER A 24 -22.26 1.21 19.99
CA SER A 24 -22.31 0.33 21.17
C SER A 24 -23.61 0.48 21.98
N PHE A 25 -24.29 1.62 21.88
CA PHE A 25 -25.60 1.86 22.50
C PHE A 25 -26.79 1.58 21.57
N MET A 26 -26.55 1.24 20.30
CA MET A 26 -27.61 0.84 19.37
C MET A 26 -27.91 -0.65 19.51
N ASP A 27 -29.17 -1.01 19.69
CA ASP A 27 -29.57 -2.42 19.67
C ASP A 27 -29.79 -2.87 18.22
N LEU A 28 -28.72 -3.34 17.57
CA LEU A 28 -28.75 -3.78 16.17
C LEU A 28 -29.46 -5.12 15.98
N ASP A 29 -29.39 -6.00 16.99
CA ASP A 29 -30.05 -7.30 16.98
C ASP A 29 -30.52 -7.65 18.41
N PRO A 30 -31.81 -7.47 18.72
CA PRO A 30 -32.37 -7.74 20.04
C PRO A 30 -32.21 -9.22 20.40
N GLY A 31 -31.25 -9.52 21.28
CA GLY A 31 -30.93 -10.88 21.74
C GLY A 31 -29.50 -11.33 21.43
N ASN A 32 -28.76 -10.61 20.59
CA ASN A 32 -27.36 -10.90 20.29
C ASN A 32 -26.44 -9.67 20.44
N PRO A 33 -26.02 -9.33 21.67
CA PRO A 33 -25.19 -8.15 21.92
C PRO A 33 -23.78 -8.26 21.30
N VAL A 34 -23.35 -9.46 20.87
CA VAL A 34 -22.05 -9.66 20.20
C VAL A 34 -22.04 -8.97 18.84
N VAL A 35 -23.16 -9.00 18.11
CA VAL A 35 -23.30 -8.36 16.78
C VAL A 35 -23.06 -6.85 16.90
N THR A 36 -23.71 -6.19 17.87
CA THR A 36 -23.52 -4.76 18.13
C THR A 36 -22.07 -4.42 18.46
N ARG A 37 -21.43 -5.19 19.35
CA ARG A 37 -20.05 -4.95 19.77
C ARG A 37 -19.07 -5.14 18.62
N MET A 38 -19.26 -6.18 17.81
CA MET A 38 -18.45 -6.43 16.61
C MET A 38 -18.62 -5.31 15.59
N ALA A 39 -19.85 -4.87 15.33
CA ALA A 39 -20.14 -3.75 14.43
C ALA A 39 -19.51 -2.44 14.92
N ALA A 40 -19.55 -2.17 16.22
CA ALA A 40 -18.89 -1.00 16.81
C ALA A 40 -17.37 -1.02 16.56
N VAL A 41 -16.70 -2.16 16.80
CA VAL A 41 -15.27 -2.31 16.51
C VAL A 41 -14.97 -2.15 15.02
N ALA A 42 -15.81 -2.71 14.14
CA ALA A 42 -15.64 -2.59 12.69
C ALA A 42 -15.75 -1.12 12.23
N ILE A 43 -16.73 -0.36 12.74
CA ILE A 43 -16.93 1.06 12.42
C ILE A 43 -15.77 1.91 12.96
N LEU A 44 -15.28 1.62 14.16
CA LEU A 44 -14.08 2.25 14.72
C LEU A 44 -12.88 2.06 13.77
N MET A 45 -12.62 0.81 13.37
CA MET A 45 -11.51 0.47 12.48
C MET A 45 -11.66 1.11 11.10
N ALA A 46 -12.85 1.05 10.50
CA ALA A 46 -13.12 1.67 9.21
C ALA A 46 -12.88 3.19 9.25
N THR A 47 -13.34 3.85 10.31
CA THR A 47 -13.12 5.29 10.49
C THR A 47 -11.62 5.60 10.60
N TRP A 48 -10.88 4.84 11.41
CA TRP A 48 -9.44 5.07 11.61
C TRP A 48 -8.59 4.70 10.40
N TRP A 49 -9.02 3.73 9.58
CA TRP A 49 -8.37 3.42 8.30
C TRP A 49 -8.59 4.52 7.27
N ILE A 50 -9.82 4.99 7.09
CA ILE A 50 -10.15 6.04 6.11
C ILE A 50 -9.48 7.37 6.47
N THR A 51 -9.42 7.68 7.76
CA THR A 51 -8.86 8.96 8.25
C THR A 51 -7.37 8.90 8.57
N GLU A 52 -6.76 7.70 8.48
CA GLU A 52 -5.39 7.42 8.89
C GLU A 52 -5.05 8.02 10.28
N ALA A 53 -6.00 7.91 11.23
CA ALA A 53 -5.92 8.54 12.55
C ALA A 53 -4.73 8.02 13.39
N ILE A 54 -4.41 6.74 13.21
CA ILE A 54 -3.21 6.05 13.70
C ILE A 54 -2.70 5.13 12.56
N PRO A 55 -1.45 4.61 12.64
CA PRO A 55 -0.92 3.73 11.59
C PRO A 55 -1.84 2.52 11.30
N LEU A 56 -1.99 2.17 10.02
CA LEU A 56 -2.88 1.09 9.55
C LEU A 56 -2.70 -0.22 10.32
N PHE A 57 -1.43 -0.61 10.58
CA PHE A 57 -1.09 -1.81 11.33
C PHE A 57 -1.50 -1.73 12.80
N ALA A 58 -1.45 -0.54 13.42
CA ALA A 58 -1.87 -0.34 14.81
C ALA A 58 -3.39 -0.46 14.94
N THR A 59 -4.15 0.10 13.98
CA THR A 59 -5.60 -0.09 13.88
C THR A 59 -5.94 -1.57 13.68
N ALA A 60 -5.20 -2.28 12.82
CA ALA A 60 -5.42 -3.70 12.55
C ALA A 60 -5.20 -4.60 13.78
N LEU A 61 -4.44 -4.16 14.79
CA LEU A 61 -4.23 -4.87 16.05
C LEU A 61 -5.34 -4.64 17.10
N LEU A 62 -6.26 -3.69 16.87
CA LEU A 62 -7.35 -3.42 17.80
C LEU A 62 -8.19 -4.64 18.17
N PRO A 63 -8.61 -5.51 17.23
CA PRO A 63 -9.39 -6.71 17.56
C PRO A 63 -8.72 -7.61 18.61
N LEU A 64 -7.39 -7.70 18.59
CA LEU A 64 -6.65 -8.53 19.55
C LEU A 64 -6.91 -8.11 21.01
N VAL A 65 -7.20 -6.84 21.25
CA VAL A 65 -7.49 -6.27 22.56
C VAL A 65 -8.99 -6.10 22.77
N LEU A 66 -9.70 -5.54 21.80
CA LEU A 66 -11.11 -5.20 21.94
C LEU A 66 -12.04 -6.42 21.92
N PHE A 67 -11.72 -7.48 21.17
CA PHE A 67 -12.57 -8.67 21.12
C PHE A 67 -12.67 -9.39 22.47
N PRO A 68 -11.56 -9.70 23.18
CA PRO A 68 -11.67 -10.31 24.50
C PRO A 68 -12.26 -9.34 25.54
N LEU A 69 -11.97 -8.04 25.46
CA LEU A 69 -12.52 -7.05 26.40
C LEU A 69 -14.04 -6.87 26.26
N LEU A 70 -14.56 -6.94 25.04
CA LEU A 70 -15.99 -6.81 24.75
C LEU A 70 -16.70 -8.18 24.78
N GLY A 71 -15.99 -9.27 25.07
CA GLY A 71 -16.54 -10.62 25.04
C GLY A 71 -17.09 -11.04 23.68
N ILE A 72 -16.48 -10.56 22.59
CA ILE A 72 -16.84 -10.93 21.21
C ILE A 72 -16.21 -12.29 20.89
N GLU A 73 -14.91 -12.41 21.10
CA GLU A 73 -14.13 -13.62 20.82
C GLU A 73 -12.96 -13.76 21.79
N GLN A 74 -12.48 -14.99 21.97
CA GLN A 74 -11.34 -15.26 22.85
C GLN A 74 -10.00 -14.93 22.17
N SER A 75 -9.04 -14.43 22.96
CA SER A 75 -7.67 -14.17 22.48
C SER A 75 -6.99 -15.42 21.91
N SER A 76 -7.30 -16.61 22.43
CA SER A 76 -6.78 -17.90 21.95
C SER A 76 -7.23 -18.21 20.51
N VAL A 77 -8.37 -17.67 20.09
CA VAL A 77 -8.93 -17.85 18.73
C VAL A 77 -8.50 -16.70 17.82
N THR A 78 -8.48 -15.47 18.33
CA THR A 78 -8.17 -14.27 17.53
C THR A 78 -6.66 -14.13 17.24
N ALA A 79 -5.77 -14.44 18.20
CA ALA A 79 -4.34 -14.23 18.03
C ALA A 79 -3.70 -15.07 16.90
N PRO A 80 -4.02 -16.37 16.72
CA PRO A 80 -3.44 -17.18 15.64
C PRO A 80 -3.75 -16.65 14.23
N ILE A 81 -4.84 -15.90 14.03
CA ILE A 81 -5.22 -15.33 12.73
C ILE A 81 -4.16 -14.35 12.21
N TYR A 82 -3.45 -13.67 13.12
CA TYR A 82 -2.36 -12.75 12.77
C TYR A 82 -1.08 -13.45 12.32
N PHE A 83 -1.01 -14.78 12.42
CA PHE A 83 0.14 -15.57 11.99
C PHE A 83 -0.32 -16.81 11.21
N ASN A 84 -0.97 -16.58 10.06
CA ASN A 84 -1.37 -17.65 9.16
C ASN A 84 -0.34 -17.88 8.04
N ASP A 85 -0.48 -19.00 7.32
CA ASP A 85 0.42 -19.38 6.23
C ASP A 85 0.53 -18.30 5.14
N THR A 86 -0.56 -17.58 4.88
CA THR A 86 -0.58 -16.48 3.91
C THR A 86 0.31 -15.32 4.34
N ILE A 87 0.26 -14.90 5.61
CA ILE A 87 1.11 -13.83 6.15
C ILE A 87 2.59 -14.26 6.12
N VAL A 88 2.87 -15.52 6.47
CA VAL A 88 4.23 -16.09 6.39
C VAL A 88 4.75 -16.11 4.96
N LEU A 89 3.89 -16.46 3.99
CA LEU A 89 4.22 -16.41 2.57
C LEU A 89 4.57 -14.98 2.12
N PHE A 90 3.76 -13.98 2.50
CA PHE A 90 4.05 -12.58 2.20
C PHE A 90 5.37 -12.11 2.83
N LEU A 91 5.66 -12.53 4.07
CA LEU A 91 6.93 -12.23 4.73
C LEU A 91 8.13 -12.79 3.93
N GLY A 92 8.04 -14.04 3.50
CA GLY A 92 9.05 -14.66 2.62
C GLY A 92 9.19 -13.93 1.28
N GLY A 93 8.08 -13.52 0.67
CA GLY A 93 8.06 -12.70 -0.54
C GLY A 93 8.77 -11.36 -0.35
N PHE A 94 8.51 -10.66 0.75
CA PHE A 94 9.20 -9.41 1.08
C PHE A 94 10.70 -9.62 1.33
N MET A 95 11.12 -10.72 1.96
CA MET A 95 12.54 -11.04 2.12
C MET A 95 13.25 -11.23 0.77
N ILE A 96 12.59 -11.90 -0.19
CA ILE A 96 13.11 -12.06 -1.56
C ILE A 96 13.20 -10.69 -2.26
N ALA A 97 12.15 -9.87 -2.16
CA ALA A 97 12.12 -8.53 -2.74
C ALA A 97 13.24 -7.63 -2.19
N LEU A 98 13.42 -7.60 -0.86
CA LEU A 98 14.50 -6.85 -0.20
C LEU A 98 15.89 -7.35 -0.60
N THR A 99 16.05 -8.66 -0.78
CA THR A 99 17.31 -9.23 -1.26
C THR A 99 17.57 -8.81 -2.71
N MET A 100 16.56 -8.88 -3.58
CA MET A 100 16.64 -8.38 -4.95
C MET A 100 16.97 -6.88 -5.01
N GLU A 101 16.44 -6.09 -4.07
CA GLU A 101 16.75 -4.69 -3.89
C GLU A 101 18.23 -4.47 -3.54
N LYS A 102 18.71 -5.15 -2.49
CA LYS A 102 20.09 -5.06 -1.99
C LYS A 102 21.13 -5.35 -3.08
N TRP A 103 20.87 -6.32 -3.95
CA TRP A 103 21.77 -6.69 -5.04
C TRP A 103 21.55 -5.88 -6.33
N ASN A 104 20.63 -4.91 -6.33
CA ASN A 104 20.22 -4.14 -7.49
C ASN A 104 19.81 -5.03 -8.69
N LEU A 105 19.32 -6.24 -8.42
CA LEU A 105 19.01 -7.22 -9.46
C LEU A 105 17.84 -6.74 -10.33
N HIS A 106 16.82 -6.16 -9.70
CA HIS A 106 15.68 -5.52 -10.36
C HIS A 106 16.13 -4.45 -11.37
N ARG A 107 17.13 -3.61 -11.03
CA ARG A 107 17.67 -2.57 -11.92
C ARG A 107 18.38 -3.18 -13.12
N ARG A 108 19.15 -4.25 -12.91
CA ARG A 108 19.82 -4.98 -14.00
C ARG A 108 18.79 -5.58 -14.95
N ILE A 109 17.71 -6.15 -14.43
CA ILE A 109 16.61 -6.69 -15.23
C ILE A 109 15.95 -5.58 -16.04
N ALA A 110 15.60 -4.45 -15.40
CA ALA A 110 14.98 -3.31 -16.06
C ALA A 110 15.80 -2.80 -17.25
N ILE A 111 17.08 -2.53 -17.02
CA ILE A 111 18.00 -2.03 -18.07
C ILE A 111 18.19 -3.07 -19.17
N THR A 112 18.24 -4.36 -18.84
CA THR A 112 18.37 -5.44 -19.83
C THR A 112 17.13 -5.52 -20.73
N ILE A 113 15.93 -5.42 -20.16
CA ILE A 113 14.67 -5.41 -20.92
C ILE A 113 14.65 -4.20 -21.86
N ILE A 114 14.96 -3.01 -21.36
CA ILE A 114 14.98 -1.77 -22.16
C ILE A 114 15.99 -1.87 -23.29
N ARG A 115 17.22 -2.34 -23.01
CA ARG A 115 18.26 -2.53 -24.03
C ARG A 115 17.86 -3.54 -25.11
N ARG A 116 17.13 -4.60 -24.77
CA ARG A 116 16.68 -5.62 -25.72
C ARG A 116 15.59 -5.13 -26.67
N ILE A 117 14.77 -4.18 -26.24
CA ILE A 117 13.63 -3.69 -27.04
C ILE A 117 14.07 -2.69 -28.13
N GLY A 118 15.21 -2.02 -27.94
CA GLY A 118 15.90 -1.27 -29.00
C GLY A 118 15.40 0.16 -29.24
N GLY A 119 15.83 0.74 -30.38
CA GLY A 119 15.66 2.16 -30.73
C GLY A 119 14.28 2.53 -31.31
N GLY A 120 13.79 3.71 -30.91
CA GLY A 120 12.52 4.32 -31.35
C GLY A 120 11.62 4.72 -30.16
N PRO A 121 11.03 5.94 -30.16
CA PRO A 121 10.21 6.47 -29.05
C PRO A 121 9.15 5.49 -28.52
N SER A 122 8.31 4.93 -29.40
CA SER A 122 7.20 4.06 -29.02
C SER A 122 7.66 2.70 -28.46
N ARG A 123 8.78 2.16 -28.94
CA ARG A 123 9.33 0.89 -28.44
C ARG A 123 9.94 1.05 -27.06
N ILE A 124 10.56 2.19 -26.79
CA ILE A 124 11.10 2.52 -25.47
C ILE A 124 9.97 2.62 -24.43
N VAL A 125 8.86 3.29 -24.77
CA VAL A 125 7.67 3.35 -23.89
C VAL A 125 7.09 1.95 -23.65
N LEU A 126 7.00 1.11 -24.69
CA LEU A 126 6.58 -0.29 -24.54
C LEU A 126 7.50 -1.07 -23.60
N GLY A 127 8.81 -0.89 -23.73
CA GLY A 127 9.78 -1.51 -22.84
C GLY A 127 9.68 -1.04 -21.40
N PHE A 128 9.35 0.23 -21.20
CA PHE A 128 9.06 0.78 -19.89
C PHE A 128 7.81 0.16 -19.26
N MET A 129 6.73 0.01 -20.03
CA MET A 129 5.49 -0.62 -19.57
C MET A 129 5.72 -2.09 -19.19
N ILE A 130 6.42 -2.86 -20.04
CA ILE A 130 6.73 -4.28 -19.78
C ILE A 130 7.65 -4.43 -18.57
N ALA A 131 8.72 -3.62 -18.48
CA ALA A 131 9.65 -3.67 -17.35
C ALA A 131 8.93 -3.30 -16.05
N SER A 132 8.10 -2.26 -16.06
CA SER A 132 7.32 -1.85 -14.88
C SER A 132 6.35 -2.95 -14.45
N ALA A 133 5.57 -3.51 -15.39
CA ALA A 133 4.62 -4.58 -15.10
C ALA A 133 5.31 -5.83 -14.52
N PHE A 134 6.43 -6.25 -15.12
CA PHE A 134 7.19 -7.40 -14.64
C PHE A 134 7.78 -7.15 -13.25
N LEU A 135 8.39 -6.00 -13.01
CA LEU A 135 8.99 -5.67 -11.71
C LEU A 135 7.93 -5.53 -10.61
N SER A 136 6.77 -4.98 -10.93
CA SER A 136 5.64 -4.81 -10.01
C SER A 136 5.04 -6.13 -9.51
N MET A 137 5.31 -7.26 -10.18
CA MET A 137 4.88 -8.59 -9.72
C MET A 137 5.73 -9.12 -8.56
N TRP A 138 7.00 -8.70 -8.48
CA TRP A 138 7.98 -9.25 -7.52
C TRP A 138 8.40 -8.24 -6.45
N ILE A 139 8.14 -6.95 -6.69
CA ILE A 139 8.54 -5.83 -5.84
C ILE A 139 7.29 -5.03 -5.50
N SER A 140 7.29 -4.30 -4.38
CA SER A 140 6.18 -3.41 -4.05
C SER A 140 5.94 -2.39 -5.17
N ASN A 141 4.66 -2.10 -5.44
CA ASN A 141 4.25 -1.15 -6.48
C ASN A 141 4.91 0.23 -6.28
N THR A 142 4.96 0.70 -5.02
CA THR A 142 5.59 1.97 -4.65
C THR A 142 7.09 1.99 -4.96
N ALA A 143 7.83 0.93 -4.61
CA ALA A 143 9.24 0.85 -4.92
C ALA A 143 9.48 0.79 -6.44
N THR A 144 8.66 0.02 -7.17
CA THR A 144 8.72 -0.04 -8.63
C THR A 144 8.56 1.35 -9.26
N ALA A 145 7.56 2.13 -8.83
CA ALA A 145 7.36 3.49 -9.31
C ALA A 145 8.58 4.40 -9.07
N ILE A 146 9.12 4.41 -7.84
CA ILE A 146 10.29 5.23 -7.47
C ILE A 146 11.52 4.88 -8.29
N MET A 147 11.74 3.60 -8.59
CA MET A 147 12.88 3.13 -9.40
C MET A 147 12.75 3.49 -10.88
N MET A 148 11.52 3.51 -11.40
CA MET A 148 11.27 3.81 -12.81
C MET A 148 11.40 5.30 -13.12
N VAL A 149 11.20 6.20 -12.15
CA VAL A 149 11.39 7.66 -12.32
C VAL A 149 12.78 8.03 -12.85
N PRO A 150 13.91 7.68 -12.20
CA PRO A 150 15.23 8.03 -12.71
C PRO A 150 15.58 7.34 -14.04
N ILE A 151 15.05 6.14 -14.28
CA ILE A 151 15.24 5.43 -15.57
C ILE A 151 14.51 6.16 -16.69
N GLY A 152 13.26 6.56 -16.45
CA GLY A 152 12.46 7.34 -17.39
C GLY A 152 13.10 8.68 -17.71
N LEU A 153 13.62 9.38 -16.69
CA LEU A 153 14.32 10.65 -16.88
C LEU A 153 15.59 10.48 -17.74
N ALA A 154 16.40 9.45 -17.48
CA ALA A 154 17.61 9.19 -18.26
C ALA A 154 17.30 8.94 -19.75
N ILE A 155 16.17 8.28 -20.03
CA ILE A 155 15.68 8.04 -21.39
C ILE A 155 15.22 9.33 -22.05
N ILE A 156 14.43 10.15 -21.35
CA ILE A 156 13.93 11.44 -21.88
C ILE A 156 15.11 12.33 -22.30
N LEU A 157 16.12 12.45 -21.43
CA LEU A 157 17.33 13.24 -21.71
C LEU A 157 18.11 12.70 -22.92
N GLN A 158 18.21 11.37 -23.07
CA GLN A 158 18.86 10.76 -24.23
C GLN A 158 18.08 11.05 -25.53
N MET A 159 16.75 11.01 -25.49
CA MET A 159 15.91 11.30 -26.65
C MET A 159 15.95 12.78 -27.05
N GLU A 160 15.98 13.71 -26.07
CA GLU A 160 16.14 15.14 -26.34
C GLU A 160 17.47 15.45 -27.06
N GLY A 161 18.54 14.75 -26.71
CA GLY A 161 19.85 14.89 -27.36
C GLY A 161 19.93 14.32 -28.77
N GLU A 162 19.09 13.32 -29.10
CA GLU A 162 19.13 12.59 -30.38
C GLU A 162 18.14 13.13 -31.42
N PHE A 163 16.99 13.68 -30.99
CA PHE A 163 15.93 14.17 -31.88
C PHE A 163 15.82 15.71 -31.97
N GLY A 164 16.53 16.47 -31.12
CA GLY A 164 16.41 17.93 -31.06
C GLY A 164 15.11 18.40 -30.41
N VAL A 165 15.17 19.54 -29.72
CA VAL A 165 14.11 20.09 -28.84
C VAL A 165 12.78 20.37 -29.56
N GLU A 166 12.77 20.45 -30.90
CA GLU A 166 11.57 20.76 -31.68
C GLU A 166 10.63 19.56 -31.89
N ASP A 167 11.13 18.32 -31.98
CA ASP A 167 10.28 17.13 -32.19
C ASP A 167 9.74 16.51 -30.88
N THR A 168 10.32 16.85 -29.72
CA THR A 168 9.82 16.41 -28.41
C THR A 168 8.54 17.13 -27.99
N ARG A 169 8.27 18.34 -28.50
CA ARG A 169 7.01 19.09 -28.24
C ARG A 169 5.77 18.40 -28.78
N ARG A 170 5.89 17.52 -29.79
CA ARG A 170 4.75 16.83 -30.41
C ARG A 170 4.14 15.73 -29.54
N PHE A 171 4.76 15.45 -28.39
CA PHE A 171 4.29 14.48 -27.39
C PHE A 171 3.79 15.13 -26.08
N SER A 172 3.83 16.47 -25.99
CA SER A 172 2.97 17.21 -25.08
C SER A 172 1.57 17.19 -25.69
N VAL A 173 0.66 16.45 -25.09
CA VAL A 173 -0.75 16.42 -25.49
C VAL A 173 -1.27 17.85 -25.51
N GLY A 174 -1.64 18.37 -26.69
CA GLY A 174 -2.43 19.60 -26.87
C GLY A 174 -1.82 20.88 -26.30
#